data_AF-A0A2U1LZZ7-F1
#
_entry.id   AF-A0A2U1LZZ7-F1
#
_cell.length_a   1.000
_cell.length_b   1.000
_cell.length_c   1.000
_cell.angle_alpha   90.00
_cell.angle_beta   90.00
_cell.angle_gamma   90.00
#
_symmetry.space_group_name_H-M   'P 1'
#
loop_
_entity.id
_entity.type
_entity.pdbx_description
1 polymer ?
#
loop_
_entity_poly.entity_id
_entity_poly.type
_entity_poly.pdbx_seq_one_letter_code
_entity_poly.pdbx_strand_id
1 'polypeptide(L)'
;MAEQETHQHSQCCFQNWVAQQWLHHDELVQALTNYPIDIDNLQLMTKKIITHYENYSASRAQLAKHDGPSFLVPTWGTTTENSLLWIGGCKPSLIIRLVYTLCGSQVDAHFAEFLDGVRRGNLREISTSQLKSIDDLNAKTVKDEDKLNSHVASLQAYNTSPLCNP
;
A
#
# COMPACT_ATOMS: atom_id res chain seq x y z
N MET A 1 22.84 4.79 11.74
CA MET A 1 23.37 3.59 11.04
C MET A 1 22.28 2.56 10.80
N ALA A 2 21.60 2.04 11.84
CA ALA A 2 20.54 1.03 11.68
C ALA A 2 19.30 1.47 10.85
N GLU A 3 18.83 2.72 10.97
CA GLU A 3 17.71 3.23 10.17
C GLU A 3 18.05 3.33 8.67
N GLN A 4 19.32 3.58 8.36
CA GLN A 4 19.82 3.77 7.01
C GLN A 4 20.00 2.43 6.28
N GLU A 5 20.43 1.40 7.01
CA GLU A 5 20.47 0.00 6.52
C GLU A 5 19.06 -0.55 6.27
N THR A 6 18.10 -0.24 7.14
CA THR A 6 16.70 -0.67 6.98
C THR A 6 16.06 -0.06 5.73
N HIS A 7 16.35 1.22 5.46
CA HIS A 7 15.88 1.91 4.24
C HIS A 7 16.47 1.32 2.95
N GLN A 8 17.78 1.03 2.93
CA GLN A 8 18.43 0.41 1.78
C GLN A 8 17.89 -1.00 1.51
N HIS A 9 17.64 -1.77 2.57
CA HIS A 9 17.07 -3.11 2.45
C HIS A 9 15.62 -3.09 1.91
N SER A 10 14.80 -2.14 2.39
CA SER A 10 13.46 -1.85 1.87
C SER A 10 13.47 -1.53 0.38
N GLN A 11 14.37 -0.64 -0.04
CA GLN A 11 14.52 -0.24 -1.44
C GLN A 11 14.93 -1.42 -2.34
N CYS A 12 15.93 -2.20 -1.92
CA CYS A 12 16.39 -3.38 -2.65
C CYS A 12 15.29 -4.43 -2.79
N CYS A 13 14.54 -4.69 -1.71
CA CYS A 13 13.39 -5.59 -1.71
C CYS A 13 12.31 -5.14 -2.72
N PHE A 14 11.99 -3.85 -2.74
CA PHE A 14 11.03 -3.30 -3.72
C PHE A 14 11.53 -3.42 -5.15
N GLN A 15 12.78 -3.04 -5.43
CA GLN A 15 13.34 -3.12 -6.79
C GLN A 15 13.38 -4.55 -7.31
N ASN A 16 13.79 -5.51 -6.47
CA ASN A 16 13.76 -6.92 -6.84
C ASN A 16 12.33 -7.40 -7.12
N TRP A 17 11.36 -7.03 -6.28
CA TRP A 17 9.96 -7.35 -6.52
C TRP A 17 9.45 -6.79 -7.85
N VAL A 18 9.73 -5.53 -8.16
CA VAL A 18 9.36 -4.91 -9.45
C VAL A 18 9.98 -5.68 -10.62
N ALA A 19 11.27 -6.01 -10.56
CA ALA A 19 11.94 -6.78 -11.61
C ALA A 19 11.29 -8.16 -11.82
N GLN A 20 10.95 -8.87 -10.74
CA GLN A 20 10.28 -10.16 -10.81
C GLN A 20 8.85 -10.05 -11.37
N GLN A 21 8.13 -8.97 -11.07
CA GLN A 21 6.80 -8.73 -11.67
C GLN A 21 6.90 -8.55 -13.18
N TRP A 22 7.90 -7.81 -13.67
CA TRP A 22 8.12 -7.65 -15.12
C TRP A 22 8.42 -8.99 -15.80
N LEU A 23 9.26 -9.83 -15.19
CA LEU A 23 9.56 -11.16 -15.71
C LEU A 23 8.32 -12.05 -15.76
N HIS A 24 7.53 -12.08 -14.68
CA HIS A 24 6.29 -12.86 -14.66
C HIS A 24 5.25 -12.36 -15.67
N HIS A 25 5.15 -11.05 -15.87
CA HIS A 25 4.27 -10.48 -16.88
C HIS A 25 4.64 -10.97 -18.28
N ASP A 26 5.92 -10.90 -18.64
CA ASP A 26 6.40 -11.39 -19.94
C ASP A 26 6.17 -12.90 -20.10
N GLU A 27 6.49 -13.69 -19.08
CA GLU A 27 6.26 -15.14 -19.04
C GLU A 27 4.77 -15.49 -19.23
N LEU A 28 3.87 -14.71 -18.61
CA LEU A 28 2.42 -14.91 -18.71
C LEU A 28 1.86 -14.51 -20.08
N VAL A 29 2.35 -13.42 -20.67
CA VAL A 29 2.01 -13.01 -22.04
C VAL A 29 2.46 -14.07 -23.05
N GLN A 30 3.67 -14.59 -22.90
CA GLN A 30 4.18 -15.67 -23.75
C GLN A 30 3.38 -16.95 -23.60
N ALA A 31 3.03 -17.35 -22.38
CA ALA A 31 2.20 -18.53 -22.12
C ALA A 31 0.81 -18.41 -22.76
N LEU A 32 0.17 -17.25 -22.63
CA LEU A 32 -1.13 -16.97 -23.27
C LEU A 32 -1.06 -16.97 -24.80
N THR A 33 0.06 -16.49 -25.37
CA THR A 33 0.23 -16.41 -26.83
C THR A 33 0.54 -17.77 -27.45
N ASN A 34 1.38 -18.57 -26.80
CA ASN A 34 1.91 -19.81 -27.36
C ASN A 34 1.09 -21.05 -26.98
N TYR A 35 0.44 -21.05 -25.81
CA TYR A 35 -0.25 -22.21 -25.25
C TYR A 35 -1.60 -21.86 -24.59
N PRO A 36 -2.54 -21.23 -25.31
CA PRO A 36 -3.80 -20.74 -24.72
C PRO A 36 -4.73 -21.84 -24.18
N ILE A 37 -4.51 -23.11 -24.54
CA ILE A 37 -5.34 -24.26 -24.14
C ILE A 37 -4.72 -25.00 -22.95
N ASP A 38 -3.48 -24.68 -22.57
CA ASP A 38 -2.77 -25.32 -21.46
C ASP A 38 -3.18 -24.68 -20.12
N ILE A 39 -4.38 -25.04 -19.67
CA ILE A 39 -4.98 -24.54 -18.43
C ILE A 39 -4.12 -24.90 -17.21
N ASP A 40 -3.50 -26.08 -17.19
CA ASP A 40 -2.68 -26.54 -16.08
C ASP A 40 -1.41 -25.68 -15.93
N ASN A 41 -0.75 -25.36 -17.05
CA ASN A 41 0.39 -24.46 -17.06
C ASN A 41 0.00 -23.03 -16.64
N LEU A 42 -1.14 -22.52 -17.13
CA LEU A 42 -1.66 -21.20 -16.73
C LEU A 42 -1.99 -21.13 -15.23
N GLN A 43 -2.55 -22.20 -14.66
CA GLN A 43 -2.81 -22.30 -13.22
C GLN A 43 -1.52 -22.34 -12.40
N LEU A 44 -0.52 -23.10 -12.85
CA LEU A 44 0.80 -23.16 -12.20
C LEU A 44 1.47 -21.78 -12.21
N MET A 45 1.42 -21.08 -13.33
CA MET A 45 1.95 -19.73 -13.50
C MET A 45 1.23 -18.72 -12.61
N THR A 46 -0.09 -18.78 -12.57
CA THR A 46 -0.89 -17.93 -11.68
C THR A 46 -0.51 -18.16 -10.21
N LYS A 47 -0.36 -19.44 -9.80
CA LYS A 47 0.07 -19.79 -8.45
C LYS A 47 1.46 -19.24 -8.12
N LYS A 48 2.43 -19.37 -9.04
CA LYS A 48 3.78 -18.81 -8.88
C LYS A 48 3.75 -17.30 -8.63
N ILE A 49 2.93 -16.56 -9.40
CA ILE A 49 2.78 -15.11 -9.26
C ILE A 49 2.14 -14.75 -7.91
N ILE A 50 1.09 -15.46 -7.52
CA ILE A 50 0.42 -15.26 -6.22
C ILE A 50 1.41 -15.50 -5.08
N THR A 51 2.13 -16.62 -5.09
CA THR A 51 3.13 -16.94 -4.06
C THR A 51 4.25 -15.89 -3.99
N HIS A 52 4.71 -15.37 -5.14
CA HIS A 52 5.68 -14.28 -5.15
C HIS A 52 5.14 -12.99 -4.52
N TYR A 53 3.86 -12.66 -4.79
CA TYR A 53 3.20 -11.53 -4.16
C TYR A 53 3.04 -11.71 -2.64
N GLU A 54 2.64 -12.90 -2.20
CA GLU A 54 2.52 -13.25 -0.77
C GLU A 54 3.87 -13.13 -0.05
N ASN A 55 4.95 -13.66 -0.64
CA ASN A 55 6.30 -13.57 -0.09
C ASN A 55 6.75 -12.11 0.06
N TYR A 56 6.53 -11.30 -0.98
CA TYR A 56 6.84 -9.88 -0.92
C TYR A 56 6.02 -9.14 0.14
N SER A 57 4.72 -9.44 0.25
CA SER A 57 3.85 -8.87 1.27
C SER A 57 4.33 -9.23 2.68
N ALA A 58 4.73 -10.48 2.90
CA ALA A 58 5.28 -10.95 4.18
C ALA A 58 6.60 -10.25 4.53
N SER A 59 7.53 -10.14 3.58
CA SER A 59 8.79 -9.41 3.76
C SER A 59 8.54 -7.93 4.07
N ARG A 60 7.63 -7.28 3.33
CA ARG A 60 7.23 -5.90 3.55
C ARG A 60 6.64 -5.72 4.96
N ALA A 61 5.77 -6.62 5.40
CA ALA A 61 5.17 -6.58 6.73
C ALA A 61 6.20 -6.74 7.85
N GLN A 62 7.23 -7.58 7.67
CA GLN A 62 8.32 -7.72 8.64
C GLN A 62 9.15 -6.43 8.74
N LEU A 63 9.49 -5.82 7.61
CA LEU A 63 10.27 -4.57 7.60
C LEU A 63 9.47 -3.38 8.15
N ALA A 64 8.15 -3.34 7.92
CA ALA A 64 7.27 -2.30 8.44
C ALA A 64 7.15 -2.30 9.98
N LYS A 65 7.50 -3.40 10.66
CA LYS A 65 7.58 -3.42 12.14
C LYS A 65 8.67 -2.51 12.70
N HIS A 66 9.70 -2.23 11.90
CA HIS A 66 10.82 -1.39 12.31
C HIS A 66 10.62 0.07 11.93
N ASP A 67 9.96 0.34 10.80
CA ASP A 67 9.72 1.71 10.32
C ASP A 67 8.46 1.78 9.43
N GLY A 68 7.28 1.74 10.06
CA GLY A 68 5.99 1.74 9.37
C GLY A 68 5.75 2.96 8.44
N PRO A 69 6.02 4.20 8.86
CA PRO A 69 5.80 5.39 8.04
C PRO A 69 6.57 5.37 6.71
N SER A 70 7.80 4.86 6.70
CA SER A 70 8.62 4.77 5.48
C SER A 70 8.10 3.77 4.45
N PHE A 71 7.14 2.90 4.80
CA PHE A 71 6.41 2.07 3.83
C PHE A 71 5.16 2.74 3.26
N LEU A 72 4.65 3.78 3.93
CA LEU A 72 3.56 4.61 3.42
C LEU A 72 4.09 5.74 2.53
N VAL A 73 5.29 6.25 2.83
CA VAL A 73 6.01 7.25 2.04
C VAL A 73 7.48 6.86 1.94
N PRO A 74 7.85 5.95 1.03
CA PRO A 74 9.24 5.61 0.83
C PRO A 74 10.03 6.85 0.39
N THR A 75 11.16 7.08 1.07
CA THR A 75 12.08 8.20 0.77
C THR A 75 12.77 8.06 -0.59
N TRP A 76 12.80 6.85 -1.14
CA TRP A 76 13.32 6.56 -2.48
C TRP A 76 12.25 6.66 -3.58
N GLY A 77 10.97 6.80 -3.22
CA GLY A 77 9.86 6.94 -4.18
C GLY A 77 9.74 8.38 -4.69
N THR A 78 9.35 8.54 -5.96
CA THR A 78 9.01 9.86 -6.49
C THR A 78 7.73 10.40 -5.82
N THR A 79 7.53 11.72 -5.84
CA THR A 79 6.30 12.33 -5.31
C THR A 79 5.05 11.74 -5.96
N THR A 80 5.12 11.41 -7.26
CA THR A 80 4.01 10.76 -7.98
C THR A 80 3.77 9.34 -7.49
N GLU A 81 4.79 8.50 -7.38
CA GLU A 81 4.65 7.12 -6.88
C GLU A 81 4.13 7.09 -5.44
N ASN A 82 4.64 7.96 -4.59
CA ASN A 82 4.17 8.12 -3.21
C ASN A 82 2.70 8.58 -3.17
N SER A 83 2.32 9.51 -4.05
CA SER A 83 0.92 9.94 -4.16
C SER A 83 0.01 8.82 -4.68
N LEU A 84 0.48 7.98 -5.61
CA LEU A 84 -0.29 6.85 -6.13
C LEU A 84 -0.45 5.73 -5.10
N LEU A 85 0.56 5.48 -4.27
CA LEU A 85 0.46 4.58 -3.12
C LEU A 85 -0.68 5.03 -2.17
N TRP A 86 -0.90 6.34 -2.04
CA TRP A 86 -1.97 6.91 -1.20
C TRP A 86 -3.34 6.87 -1.87
N ILE A 87 -3.42 7.15 -3.17
CA ILE A 87 -4.69 7.22 -3.92
C ILE A 87 -5.23 5.83 -4.22
N GLY A 88 -4.36 4.90 -4.63
CA GLY A 88 -4.70 3.52 -5.01
C GLY A 88 -4.53 2.49 -3.89
N GLY A 89 -4.01 2.89 -2.74
CA GLY A 89 -3.82 2.04 -1.56
C GLY A 89 -4.75 2.39 -0.39
N CYS A 90 -4.20 2.41 0.83
CA CYS A 90 -4.93 2.81 2.03
C CYS A 90 -4.89 4.34 2.16
N LYS A 91 -6.06 4.99 2.08
CA LYS A 91 -6.18 6.44 2.32
C LYS A 91 -5.72 6.79 3.74
N PRO A 92 -4.81 7.75 3.96
CA PRO A 92 -4.41 8.20 5.29
C PRO A 92 -5.57 8.51 6.24
N SER A 93 -6.68 9.05 5.73
CA SER A 93 -7.91 9.31 6.49
C SER A 93 -8.53 8.03 7.09
N LEU A 94 -8.37 6.87 6.44
CA LEU A 94 -8.80 5.57 6.99
C LEU A 94 -7.93 5.14 8.17
N ILE A 95 -6.62 5.41 8.13
CA ILE A 95 -5.71 5.13 9.24
C ILE A 95 -6.10 6.00 10.45
N ILE A 96 -6.41 7.28 10.24
CA ILE A 96 -6.86 8.17 11.31
C ILE A 96 -8.23 7.71 11.87
N ARG A 97 -9.17 7.32 10.99
CA ARG A 97 -10.45 6.70 11.40
C ARG A 97 -10.24 5.46 12.26
N LEU A 98 -9.26 4.63 11.91
CA LEU A 98 -8.92 3.44 12.67
C LEU A 98 -8.48 3.80 14.10
N VAL A 99 -7.71 4.89 14.27
CA VAL A 99 -7.35 5.40 15.60
C VAL A 99 -8.62 5.73 16.40
N TYR A 100 -9.58 6.47 15.85
CA TYR A 100 -10.84 6.75 16.56
C TYR A 100 -11.60 5.48 16.95
N THR A 101 -11.70 4.50 16.05
CA THR A 101 -12.35 3.21 16.33
C THR A 101 -11.63 2.44 17.44
N LEU A 102 -10.30 2.48 17.48
CA LEU A 102 -9.50 1.84 18.51
C LEU A 102 -9.61 2.56 19.87
N CYS A 103 -9.74 3.88 19.86
CA CYS A 103 -9.98 4.67 21.07
C CYS A 103 -11.41 4.50 21.62
N GLY A 104 -12.39 4.27 20.75
CA GLY A 104 -13.80 4.04 21.11
C GLY A 104 -14.20 2.57 21.31
N SER A 105 -13.33 1.63 20.92
CA SER A 105 -13.45 0.16 20.98
C SER A 105 -14.84 -0.43 20.66
N GLN A 106 -15.06 -0.74 19.38
CA GLN A 106 -15.71 -1.98 18.94
C GLN A 106 -14.92 -2.46 17.72
N VAL A 107 -14.00 -3.37 17.96
CA VAL A 107 -13.15 -3.96 16.91
C VAL A 107 -13.55 -5.43 16.78
N ASP A 108 -13.78 -5.89 15.55
CA ASP A 108 -14.11 -7.29 15.25
C ASP A 108 -13.07 -8.24 15.86
N ALA A 109 -13.49 -9.42 16.36
CA ALA A 109 -12.59 -10.42 16.95
C ALA A 109 -11.47 -10.85 15.99
N HIS A 110 -11.75 -10.99 14.70
CA HIS A 110 -10.74 -11.33 13.69
C HIS A 110 -9.72 -10.20 13.49
N PHE A 111 -10.17 -8.95 13.60
CA PHE A 111 -9.32 -7.79 13.44
C PHE A 111 -8.54 -7.49 14.73
N ALA A 112 -9.11 -7.78 15.89
CA ALA A 112 -8.43 -7.71 17.17
C ALA A 112 -7.28 -8.72 17.25
N GLU A 113 -7.47 -9.94 16.77
CA GLU A 113 -6.42 -10.97 16.66
C GLU A 113 -5.29 -10.54 15.72
N PHE A 114 -5.63 -9.94 14.57
CA PHE A 114 -4.64 -9.34 13.66
C PHE A 114 -3.81 -8.24 14.33
N LEU A 115 -4.45 -7.40 15.15
CA LEU A 115 -3.78 -6.30 15.85
C LEU A 115 -3.03 -6.72 17.12
N ASP A 116 -3.33 -7.88 17.72
CA ASP A 116 -2.68 -8.35 18.95
C ASP A 116 -1.17 -8.56 18.75
N GLY A 117 -0.75 -8.97 17.55
CA GLY A 117 0.67 -9.03 17.16
C GLY A 117 1.34 -7.67 16.90
N VAL A 118 0.58 -6.58 16.86
CA VAL A 118 1.01 -5.20 16.55
C VAL A 118 0.92 -4.27 17.77
N ARG A 119 0.15 -4.66 18.80
CA ARG A 119 -0.25 -3.81 19.91
C ARG A 119 0.92 -3.46 20.85
N ARG A 120 1.60 -2.35 20.56
CA ARG A 120 2.63 -1.76 21.41
C ARG A 120 2.06 -0.55 22.19
N GLY A 121 1.01 -0.76 22.99
CA GLY A 121 0.45 0.27 23.89
C GLY A 121 -1.09 0.34 23.95
N ASN A 122 -1.63 0.89 25.05
CA ASN A 122 -3.06 1.12 25.23
C ASN A 122 -3.48 2.41 24.50
N LEU A 123 -3.98 2.28 23.27
CA LEU A 123 -4.65 3.37 22.52
C LEU A 123 -5.92 3.90 23.20
N ARG A 124 -6.32 3.34 24.34
CA ARG A 124 -7.45 3.76 25.17
C ARG A 124 -7.16 5.05 25.96
N GLU A 125 -5.89 5.48 26.05
CA GLU A 125 -5.44 6.61 26.87
C GLU A 125 -5.24 7.91 26.06
N ILE A 126 -5.92 8.09 24.92
CA ILE A 126 -5.84 9.36 24.17
C ILE A 126 -6.56 10.46 24.97
N SER A 127 -5.80 11.50 25.36
CA SER A 127 -6.34 12.69 26.02
C SER A 127 -7.19 13.55 25.08
N THR A 128 -8.04 14.42 25.64
CA THR A 128 -8.92 15.32 24.87
C THR A 128 -8.15 16.31 23.99
N SER A 129 -6.98 16.77 24.42
CA SER A 129 -6.12 17.66 23.63
C SER A 129 -5.44 16.93 22.46
N GLN A 130 -5.04 15.67 22.66
CA GLN A 130 -4.55 14.81 21.60
C GLN A 130 -5.65 14.49 20.60
N LEU A 131 -6.88 14.21 21.07
CA LEU A 131 -8.03 13.96 20.21
C LEU A 131 -8.33 15.16 19.30
N LYS A 132 -8.32 16.38 19.86
CA LYS A 132 -8.47 17.61 19.07
C LYS A 132 -7.37 17.76 18.01
N SER A 133 -6.13 17.42 18.35
CA SER A 133 -5.03 17.45 17.40
C SER A 133 -5.21 16.42 16.27
N ILE A 134 -5.78 15.26 16.59
CA ILE A 134 -6.14 14.22 15.62
C ILE A 134 -7.31 14.68 14.74
N ASP A 135 -8.31 15.37 15.31
CA ASP A 135 -9.43 15.96 14.55
C ASP A 135 -8.94 16.99 13.53
N ASP A 136 -8.08 17.91 13.96
CA ASP A 136 -7.46 18.92 13.10
C ASP A 136 -6.62 18.26 11.98
N LEU A 137 -5.86 17.21 12.34
CA LEU A 137 -5.08 16.44 11.38
C LEU A 137 -5.97 15.70 10.37
N ASN A 138 -7.07 15.09 10.82
CA ASN A 138 -8.02 14.40 9.96
C ASN A 138 -8.67 15.36 8.96
N ALA A 139 -9.13 16.52 9.43
CA ALA A 139 -9.74 17.54 8.57
C ALA A 139 -8.77 18.02 7.48
N LYS A 140 -7.50 18.26 7.84
CA LYS A 140 -6.45 18.61 6.88
C LYS A 140 -6.18 17.47 5.89
N THR A 141 -6.07 16.25 6.39
CA THR A 141 -5.80 15.05 5.59
C THR A 141 -6.88 14.81 4.54
N VAL A 142 -8.16 14.89 4.93
CA VAL A 142 -9.29 14.73 4.00
C VAL A 142 -9.25 15.81 2.91
N LYS A 143 -8.95 17.06 3.27
CA LYS A 143 -8.84 18.15 2.30
C LYS A 143 -7.71 17.91 1.28
N ASP A 144 -6.57 17.43 1.75
CA ASP A 144 -5.42 17.14 0.89
C ASP A 144 -5.69 15.92 -0.01
N GLU A 145 -6.36 14.88 0.52
CA GLU A 145 -6.83 13.72 -0.24
C GLU A 145 -7.80 14.12 -1.36
N ASP A 146 -8.79 14.98 -1.07
CA ASP A 146 -9.78 15.43 -2.06
C ASP A 146 -9.14 16.22 -3.19
N LYS A 147 -8.18 17.10 -2.86
CA LYS A 147 -7.40 17.84 -3.86
C LYS A 147 -6.63 16.89 -4.78
N LEU A 148 -5.99 15.88 -4.19
CA LEU A 148 -5.20 14.91 -4.93
C LEU A 148 -6.08 14.01 -5.82
N ASN A 149 -7.20 13.50 -5.29
CA ASN A 149 -8.17 12.72 -6.06
C ASN A 149 -8.72 13.53 -7.24
N SER A 150 -9.04 14.82 -7.02
CA SER A 150 -9.53 15.71 -8.09
C SER A 150 -8.48 15.89 -9.19
N HIS A 151 -7.21 16.05 -8.82
CA HIS A 151 -6.12 16.19 -9.79
C HIS A 151 -5.94 14.91 -10.61
N VAL A 152 -5.95 13.73 -9.98
CA VAL A 152 -5.85 12.47 -10.72
C VAL A 152 -7.06 12.24 -11.61
N ALA A 153 -8.27 12.56 -11.14
CA ALA A 153 -9.47 12.49 -11.97
C ALA A 153 -9.36 13.38 -13.22
N SER A 154 -8.82 14.60 -13.09
CA SER A 154 -8.59 15.47 -14.25
C SER A 154 -7.57 14.92 -15.24
N LEU A 155 -6.49 14.28 -14.75
CA LEU A 155 -5.49 13.65 -15.60
C LEU A 155 -6.05 12.43 -16.33
N GLN A 156 -6.85 11.62 -15.64
CA GLN A 156 -7.52 10.46 -16.24
C GLN A 156 -8.51 10.88 -17.33
N ALA A 157 -9.33 11.92 -17.09
CA ALA A 157 -10.27 12.45 -18.07
C ALA A 157 -9.56 13.03 -19.31
N TYR A 158 -8.40 13.67 -19.11
CA TYR A 158 -7.56 14.14 -20.22
C TYR A 158 -7.01 12.97 -21.06
N ASN A 159 -6.43 11.95 -20.41
CA ASN A 159 -5.83 10.79 -21.09
C ASN A 159 -6.86 9.86 -21.76
N THR A 160 -8.13 9.91 -21.35
CA THR A 160 -9.23 9.12 -21.94
C THR A 160 -10.04 9.89 -22.98
N SER A 161 -9.67 11.15 -23.26
CA SER A 161 -10.33 11.94 -24.30
C SER A 161 -9.95 11.41 -25.70
N PRO A 162 -10.91 11.15 -26.60
CA PRO A 162 -10.69 10.51 -27.90
C PRO A 162 -9.90 11.36 -28.92
N LEU A 163 -9.36 12.51 -28.51
CA LEU A 163 -8.56 13.41 -29.34
C LEU A 163 -7.04 13.15 -29.24
N CYS A 164 -6.60 12.24 -28.35
CA CYS A 164 -5.21 11.82 -28.23
C CYS A 164 -5.09 10.29 -28.40
N ASN A 165 -5.45 9.77 -29.57
CA ASN A 165 -4.97 8.47 -30.05
C ASN A 165 -4.20 8.76 -31.35
N PRO A 166 -2.89 8.45 -31.46
CA PRO A 166 -2.19 8.51 -32.73
C PRO A 166 -2.73 7.50 -33.74
#